data_AF-A0A1H5ZZJ9-F1
#
_entry.id   AF-A0A1H5ZZJ9-F1
#
_cell.length_a   1.000
_cell.length_b   1.000
_cell.length_c   1.000
_cell.angle_alpha   90.00
_cell.angle_beta   90.00
_cell.angle_gamma   90.00
#
_symmetry.space_group_name_H-M   'P 1'
#
loop_
_entity.id
_entity.type
_entity.pdbx_description
1 polymer ?
#
loop_
_entity_poly.entity_id
_entity_poly.type
_entity_poly.pdbx_seq_one_letter_code
_entity_poly.pdbx_strand_id
1 'polypeptide(L)' 'MSTIILHNESENQLNLIENLLKELKIKFEISKKDEVLKLTSFEKELIQKGLDDIAAGHVISSEEARKEAEECFK' A
#
# COMPACT_ATOMS: atom_id res chain seq x y z
N MET A 1 11.74 23.46 -8.88
CA MET A 1 10.32 23.68 -8.51
C MET A 1 10.19 23.34 -7.05
N SER A 2 9.53 24.18 -6.25
CA SER A 2 9.35 23.94 -4.82
C SER A 2 7.99 23.31 -4.59
N THR A 3 7.95 22.16 -3.92
CA THR A 3 6.72 21.43 -3.60
C THR A 3 6.43 21.56 -2.12
N ILE A 4 5.21 21.98 -1.77
CA ILE A 4 4.74 22.04 -0.38
C ILE A 4 3.92 20.77 -0.13
N ILE A 5 4.32 19.98 0.87
CA ILE A 5 3.59 18.77 1.30
C ILE A 5 2.89 19.12 2.60
N LEU A 6 1.57 18.93 2.64
CA LEU A 6 0.74 19.18 3.81
C LEU A 6 0.33 17.84 4.43
N HIS A 7 0.76 17.61 5.66
CA HIS A 7 0.30 16.47 6.46
C HIS A 7 -0.86 16.94 7.33
N ASN A 8 -2.06 16.42 7.05
CA ASN A 8 -3.25 16.83 7.78
C ASN A 8 -4.14 15.63 8.06
N GLU A 9 -4.51 15.46 9.33
CA GLU A 9 -5.32 14.33 9.82
C GLU A 9 -6.82 14.70 9.94
N SER A 10 -7.16 15.98 9.79
CA SER A 10 -8.54 16.47 9.89
C SER A 10 -9.13 16.80 8.51
N GLU A 11 -10.22 16.12 8.13
CA GLU A 11 -10.96 16.41 6.89
C GLU A 11 -11.45 17.86 6.80
N ASN A 12 -11.86 18.45 7.93
CA ASN A 12 -12.30 19.84 7.98
C ASN A 12 -11.17 20.82 7.62
N GLN A 13 -9.95 20.53 8.06
CA GLN A 13 -8.81 21.37 7.75
C GLN A 13 -8.36 21.22 6.29
N LEU A 14 -8.46 20.00 5.72
CA LEU A 14 -8.23 19.78 4.29
C LEU A 14 -9.21 20.57 3.43
N ASN A 15 -10.50 20.53 3.75
CA ASN A 15 -11.53 21.29 3.03
C ASN A 15 -11.29 22.80 3.06
N LEU A 16 -10.84 23.34 4.19
CA LEU A 16 -10.49 24.75 4.32
C LEU A 16 -9.32 25.13 3.39
N ILE A 17 -8.27 24.30 3.37
CA ILE A 17 -7.07 24.53 2.56
C ILE A 17 -7.42 24.44 1.07
N GLU A 18 -8.19 23.44 0.65
CA GLU A 18 -8.62 23.30 -0.74
C GLU A 18 -9.40 24.53 -1.24
N ASN A 19 -10.32 25.04 -0.43
CA ASN A 19 -11.12 26.21 -0.79
C ASN A 19 -10.26 27.46 -0.94
N LEU A 20 -9.30 27.67 -0.02
CA LEU A 20 -8.36 28.78 -0.13
C LEU A 20 -7.51 28.69 -1.40
N LEU A 21 -6.96 27.52 -1.72
CA LEU A 21 -6.14 27.32 -2.92
C LEU A 21 -6.95 27.54 -4.21
N LYS A 22 -8.23 27.13 -4.23
CA LYS A 22 -9.16 27.39 -5.34
C LYS A 22 -9.42 28.89 -5.53
N GLU A 23 -9.70 29.62 -4.46
CA GLU A 23 -9.93 31.08 -4.51
C GLU A 23 -8.71 31.83 -5.05
N LEU A 24 -7.51 31.41 -4.65
CA LEU A 24 -6.25 31.98 -5.12
C LEU A 24 -5.87 31.54 -6.54
N LYS A 25 -6.68 30.68 -7.19
CA LYS A 25 -6.43 30.09 -8.52
C LYS A 25 -5.07 29.38 -8.62
N ILE A 26 -4.60 28.84 -7.49
CA ILE A 26 -3.36 28.06 -7.44
C ILE A 26 -3.68 26.66 -7.97
N LYS A 27 -2.89 26.15 -8.91
CA LYS A 27 -3.00 24.76 -9.33
C LYS A 27 -2.40 23.85 -8.26
N PHE A 28 -3.17 22.86 -7.81
CA PHE A 28 -2.72 21.87 -6.84
C PHE A 28 -3.23 20.48 -7.21
N GLU A 29 -2.51 19.46 -6.75
CA GLU A 29 -2.88 18.06 -6.90
C GLU A 29 -2.95 17.42 -5.52
N ILE A 30 -4.02 16.68 -5.25
CA ILE A 30 -4.18 15.93 -4.00
C ILE A 30 -3.77 14.49 -4.27
N SER A 31 -2.57 14.12 -3.84
CA SER A 31 -2.17 12.73 -3.78
C SER A 31 -2.63 12.15 -2.46
N LYS A 32 -3.81 11.50 -2.44
CA LYS A 32 -4.21 10.69 -1.29
C LYS A 32 -3.31 9.46 -1.27
N LYS A 33 -2.47 9.35 -0.26
CA LYS A 33 -1.51 8.24 -0.09
C LYS A 33 -2.16 6.93 0.37
N ASP A 34 -3.49 6.86 0.34
CA ASP A 34 -4.28 5.68 0.70
C ASP A 34 -4.81 5.00 -0.58
N GLU A 35 -3.92 4.57 -1.45
CA GLU A 35 -4.27 3.47 -2.33
C GLU A 35 -4.33 2.21 -1.47
N VAL A 36 -5.51 1.92 -0.94
CA VAL A 36 -5.84 0.57 -0.50
C VAL A 36 -5.75 -0.31 -1.74
N LEU A 37 -4.59 -0.92 -1.94
CA LEU A 37 -4.35 -1.86 -3.02
C LEU A 37 -5.33 -3.02 -2.84
N LYS A 38 -6.33 -3.06 -3.72
CA LYS A 38 -7.28 -4.17 -3.76
C LYS A 38 -6.54 -5.38 -4.33
N LEU A 39 -6.21 -6.31 -3.45
CA LEU A 39 -5.68 -7.61 -3.85
C LEU A 39 -6.69 -8.32 -4.76
N THR A 40 -6.19 -8.96 -5.81
CA THR A 40 -6.91 -9.91 -6.65
C THR A 40 -7.35 -11.12 -5.83
N SER A 41 -8.33 -11.88 -6.33
CA SER A 41 -8.77 -13.12 -5.67
C SER A 41 -7.63 -14.13 -5.53
N PHE A 42 -6.76 -14.22 -6.53
CA PHE A 42 -5.61 -15.11 -6.54
C PHE A 42 -4.59 -14.75 -5.44
N GLU A 43 -4.27 -13.46 -5.29
CA GLU A 43 -3.34 -12.99 -4.24
C GLU A 43 -3.91 -13.24 -2.83
N LYS A 44 -5.22 -13.05 -2.64
CA LYS A 44 -5.89 -13.35 -1.37
C LYS A 44 -5.81 -14.83 -1.02
N GLU A 45 -5.99 -15.70 -2.01
CA GLU A 45 -5.92 -17.15 -1.84
C GLU A 45 -4.51 -17.60 -1.44
N LEU A 46 -3.47 -17.05 -2.09
CA LEU A 46 -2.07 -17.34 -1.74
C LEU A 46 -1.74 -16.91 -0.31
N ILE A 47 -2.21 -15.73 0.11
CA ILE A 47 -2.00 -15.25 1.48
C ILE A 47 -2.72 -16.15 2.47
N GLN A 48 -3.98 -16.51 2.21
CA GLN A 48 -4.75 -17.39 3.09
C GLN A 48 -4.06 -18.75 3.25
N LYS A 49 -3.59 -19.34 2.14
CA LYS A 49 -2.84 -20.59 2.16
C LYS A 49 -1.59 -20.50 3.04
N GLY A 50 -0.81 -19.41 2.90
CA GLY A 50 0.37 -19.19 3.74
C GLY A 50 0.03 -19.06 5.24
N LEU A 51 -1.08 -18.42 5.58
CA LEU A 51 -1.57 -18.34 6.97
C LEU A 51 -1.97 -19.72 7.51
N ASP A 52 -2.65 -20.52 6.71
CA ASP A 52 -3.07 -21.88 7.07
C ASP A 52 -1.86 -22.80 7.26
N ASP A 53 -0.85 -22.72 6.39
CA ASP A 53 0.40 -23.47 6.48
C ASP A 53 1.17 -23.11 7.76
N ILE A 54 1.24 -21.82 8.12
CA ILE A 54 1.83 -21.36 9.40
C ILE A 54 1.06 -21.93 10.60
N ALA A 55 -0.28 -21.87 10.57
CA ALA A 55 -1.12 -22.38 11.65
C ALA A 55 -0.97 -23.90 11.84
N ALA A 56 -0.74 -24.64 10.75
CA ALA A 56 -0.47 -26.07 10.75
C ALA A 56 0.98 -26.43 11.12
N GLY A 57 1.87 -25.43 11.27
CA GLY A 57 3.29 -25.65 11.55
C GLY A 57 4.12 -26.05 10.33
N HIS A 58 3.56 -25.92 9.13
CA HIS A 58 4.26 -26.12 7.85
C HIS A 58 5.08 -24.89 7.50
N VAL A 59 6.14 -24.65 8.28
CA VAL A 59 7.09 -23.55 8.05
C VAL A 59 8.43 -24.11 7.63
N ILE A 60 9.06 -23.44 6.66
CA ILE A 60 10.42 -23.73 6.22
C ILE A 60 11.35 -22.59 6.62
N SER A 61 12.64 -22.89 6.73
CA SER A 61 13.64 -21.86 6.96
C SER A 61 13.76 -20.94 5.75
N SER A 62 14.26 -19.72 5.97
CA SER A 62 14.51 -18.76 4.89
C SER A 62 15.50 -19.29 3.84
N GLU A 63 16.42 -20.18 4.23
CA GLU A 63 17.38 -20.79 3.31
C GLU A 63 16.71 -21.82 2.38
N GLU A 64 15.79 -22.63 2.92
CA GLU A 64 15.00 -23.59 2.16
C GLU A 64 14.04 -22.88 1.20
N ALA A 65 13.33 -21.86 1.68
CA ALA A 65 12.45 -21.05 0.84
C ALA A 65 13.20 -20.41 -0.35
N ARG A 66 14.44 -19.96 -0.12
CA ARG A 66 15.28 -19.39 -1.18
C ARG A 66 15.67 -20.46 -2.21
N LYS A 67 16.05 -21.67 -1.77
CA LYS A 67 16.41 -22.77 -2.69
C LYS A 67 15.23 -23.17 -3.57
N GLU A 68 14.04 -23.32 -3.00
CA GLU A 68 12.83 -23.63 -3.76
C GLU A 68 12.49 -22.53 -4.76
N ALA A 69 12.58 -21.27 -4.36
CA ALA A 69 12.33 -20.14 -5.25
C ALA A 69 13.32 -20.12 -6.44
N GLU A 70 14.62 -20.37 -6.18
CA GLU A 70 15.64 -20.45 -7.22
C GLU A 70 15.38 -21.57 -8.24
N GLU A 71 14.73 -22.67 -7.85
CA GLU A 71 14.33 -23.74 -8.77
C GLU A 71 13.14 -23.35 -9.64
N CYS A 72 12.20 -22.54 -9.14
CA CYS A 72 11.06 -22.06 -9.91
C CYS A 72 11.44 -21.04 -11.01
N PHE A 73 12.62 -20.41 -10.93
CA PHE A 73 13.11 -19.45 -11.92
C PHE A 73 14.09 -20.04 -12.95
N LYS A 74 14.38 -21.35 -12.91
CA LYS A 74 15.19 -22.07 -13.90
C LYS A 74 14.34 -22.57 -15.06
#